data_AF-A0A2G9YMS1-F1
#
_entry.id   AF-A0A2G9YMS1-F1
#
_cell.length_a   1.000
_cell.length_b   1.000
_cell.length_c   1.000
_cell.angle_alpha   90.00
_cell.angle_beta   90.00
_cell.angle_gamma   90.00
#
_symmetry.space_group_name_H-M   'P 1'
#
loop_
_entity.id
_entity.type
_entity.pdbx_description
1 polymer ?
#
loop_
_entity_poly.entity_id
_entity_poly.type
_entity_poly.pdbx_seq_one_letter_code
_entity_poly.pdbx_strand_id
1 'polypeptide(L)'
;MDKTCEVAFYLDEAGPYLVRPNPGQKWAQRTMPWKIPSFWKTRGKVVVFGALKANPGKVYHHIDQSKGCKVMLKFIQRLAKLYKHMSKIYLIWDNAKAHDAKHLTGWIKRWNANGRVKFKVLPLPTYSPWLNPIEPVFGGLYRKVIAGSNFRWPSNMADAIHKYFRYRNCRINNEHRTLN
;
A
#
# COMPACT_ATOMS: atom_id res chain seq x y z
N MET A 1 9.23 -29.43 17.33
CA MET A 1 9.27 -28.92 15.94
C MET A 1 9.20 -27.41 16.01
N ASP A 2 10.32 -26.75 15.76
CA ASP A 2 10.45 -25.30 15.85
C ASP A 2 9.59 -24.67 14.74
N LYS A 3 8.46 -24.04 15.08
CA LYS A 3 7.59 -23.38 14.10
C LYS A 3 8.40 -22.22 13.52
N THR A 4 8.93 -22.39 12.32
CA THR A 4 9.59 -21.32 11.58
C THR A 4 8.60 -20.16 11.41
N CYS A 5 8.81 -19.09 12.19
CA CYS A 5 7.98 -17.90 12.18
C CYS A 5 8.31 -17.09 10.92
N GLU A 6 7.69 -17.46 9.80
CA GLU A 6 7.85 -16.78 8.51
C GLU A 6 6.60 -15.97 8.16
N VAL A 7 6.79 -14.90 7.39
CA VAL A 7 5.68 -14.07 6.92
C VAL A 7 5.93 -13.57 5.49
N ALA A 8 4.87 -13.50 4.69
CA ALA A 8 4.93 -12.97 3.33
C ALA A 8 4.08 -11.70 3.19
N PHE A 9 4.61 -10.73 2.43
CA PHE A 9 3.92 -9.50 2.05
C PHE A 9 3.94 -9.31 0.55
N TYR A 10 2.78 -8.98 -0.01
CA TYR A 10 2.66 -8.43 -1.35
C TYR A 10 2.86 -6.91 -1.28
N LEU A 11 3.89 -6.42 -1.96
CA LEU A 11 4.27 -5.00 -1.99
C LEU A 11 3.85 -4.36 -3.30
N ASP A 12 3.31 -3.14 -3.22
CA ASP A 12 3.10 -2.30 -4.38
C ASP A 12 2.92 -0.81 -4.01
N GLU A 13 2.93 0.05 -5.02
CA GLU A 13 2.73 1.49 -4.93
C GLU A 13 1.45 1.93 -5.66
N ALA A 14 0.56 2.62 -4.96
CA ALA A 14 -0.64 3.22 -5.53
C ALA A 14 -0.46 4.73 -5.73
N GLY A 15 -0.91 5.23 -6.88
CA GLY A 15 -0.83 6.64 -7.25
C GLY A 15 0.39 6.99 -8.11
N PRO A 16 0.79 8.27 -8.18
CA PRO A 16 0.35 9.37 -7.32
C PRO A 16 -1.12 9.76 -7.50
N TYR A 17 -1.86 9.85 -6.39
CA TYR A 17 -3.19 10.43 -6.35
C TYR A 17 -3.09 11.95 -6.25
N LEU A 18 -3.68 12.65 -7.21
CA LEU A 18 -3.63 14.11 -7.27
C LEU A 18 -4.71 14.71 -6.36
N VAL A 19 -4.32 15.73 -5.60
CA VAL A 19 -5.22 16.49 -4.72
C VAL A 19 -5.92 17.56 -5.56
N ARG A 20 -7.08 17.16 -6.09
CA ARG A 20 -7.94 17.94 -6.98
C ARG A 20 -9.39 17.42 -6.85
N PRO A 21 -10.38 18.09 -7.45
CA PRO A 21 -11.66 17.46 -7.72
C PRO A 21 -11.42 16.20 -8.57
N ASN A 22 -11.69 15.02 -8.00
CA ASN A 22 -11.56 13.74 -8.69
C ASN A 22 -12.95 13.29 -9.17
N PRO A 23 -13.08 12.84 -10.43
CA PRO A 23 -14.34 12.28 -10.92
C PRO A 23 -14.73 11.02 -10.14
N GLY A 24 -16.01 10.72 -10.12
CA GLY A 24 -16.56 9.58 -9.40
C GLY A 24 -18.06 9.46 -9.61
N GLN A 25 -18.72 8.69 -8.76
CA GLN A 25 -20.17 8.54 -8.78
C GLN A 25 -20.74 9.08 -7.47
N LYS A 26 -21.77 9.91 -7.56
CA LYS A 26 -22.52 10.43 -6.43
C LYS A 26 -24.00 10.50 -6.76
N TRP A 27 -24.82 10.19 -5.77
CA TRP A 27 -26.24 10.50 -5.82
C TRP A 27 -26.43 12.01 -5.70
N ALA A 28 -27.25 12.56 -6.57
CA ALA A 28 -27.61 13.97 -6.60
C ALA A 28 -29.09 14.10 -6.96
N GLN A 29 -29.74 15.15 -6.47
CA GLN A 29 -31.11 15.45 -6.87
C GLN A 29 -31.14 15.74 -8.38
N ARG A 30 -32.20 15.30 -9.08
CA ARG A 30 -32.32 15.49 -10.54
C ARG A 30 -32.23 16.97 -10.95
N THR A 31 -32.78 17.87 -10.13
CA THR A 31 -32.77 19.32 -10.34
C THR A 31 -31.43 19.99 -9.97
N MET A 32 -30.58 19.30 -9.20
CA MET A 32 -29.29 19.80 -8.75
C MET A 32 -28.21 18.74 -9.00
N PRO A 33 -27.85 18.48 -10.28
CA PRO A 33 -26.85 17.48 -10.61
C PRO A 33 -25.51 17.84 -9.99
N TRP A 34 -24.80 16.82 -9.51
CA TRP A 34 -23.44 17.02 -9.00
C TRP A 34 -22.51 17.39 -10.16
N LYS A 35 -21.92 18.59 -10.07
CA LYS A 35 -21.00 19.12 -11.08
C LYS A 35 -19.58 19.10 -10.54
N ILE A 36 -18.62 18.85 -11.42
CA ILE A 36 -17.20 19.01 -11.17
C ILE A 36 -16.72 20.18 -12.04
N PRO A 37 -15.96 21.15 -11.50
CA PRO A 37 -15.41 22.23 -12.31
C PRO A 37 -14.58 21.69 -13.47
N SER A 38 -14.63 22.28 -14.66
CA SER A 38 -13.82 21.82 -15.80
C SER A 38 -12.32 22.11 -15.64
N PHE A 39 -11.97 23.08 -14.79
CA PHE A 39 -10.60 23.50 -14.54
C PHE A 39 -10.31 23.56 -13.04
N TRP A 40 -9.12 23.09 -12.65
CA TRP A 40 -8.62 23.15 -11.27
C TRP A 40 -7.09 23.16 -11.27
N LYS A 41 -6.49 23.67 -10.20
CA LYS A 41 -5.06 23.48 -9.91
C LYS A 41 -4.87 22.30 -8.96
N THR A 42 -3.88 21.47 -9.24
CA THR A 42 -3.49 20.37 -8.33
C THR A 42 -2.84 20.96 -7.09
N ARG A 43 -3.36 20.63 -5.90
CA ARG A 43 -2.89 21.13 -4.59
C ARG A 43 -1.84 20.23 -3.93
N GLY A 44 -1.23 19.35 -4.72
CA GLY A 44 -0.26 18.35 -4.30
C GLY A 44 -0.68 16.94 -4.68
N LYS A 45 0.05 15.95 -4.18
CA LYS A 45 -0.16 14.54 -4.50
C LYS A 45 0.16 13.65 -3.31
N VAL A 46 -0.40 12.45 -3.34
CA VAL A 46 -0.18 11.40 -2.35
C VAL A 46 0.20 10.12 -3.08
N VAL A 47 1.30 9.48 -2.66
CA VAL A 47 1.70 8.14 -3.08
C VAL A 47 1.51 7.22 -1.88
N VAL A 48 0.88 6.07 -2.11
CA VAL A 48 0.65 5.05 -1.08
C VAL A 48 1.57 3.87 -1.35
N PHE A 49 2.41 3.54 -0.39
CA PHE A 49 3.23 2.33 -0.38
C PHE A 49 2.50 1.31 0.48
N GLY A 50 2.11 0.17 -0.10
CA GLY A 50 1.34 -0.85 0.60
C GLY A 50 2.09 -2.16 0.74
N ALA A 51 1.83 -2.86 1.85
CA ALA A 51 2.24 -4.22 2.09
C ALA A 51 1.05 -5.03 2.61
N LEU A 52 0.52 -5.92 1.77
CA LEU A 52 -0.56 -6.83 2.15
C LEU A 52 0.06 -8.11 2.71
N LYS A 53 -0.18 -8.39 3.99
CA LYS A 53 0.24 -9.65 4.62
C LYS A 53 -0.58 -10.80 4.03
N ALA A 54 0.08 -11.87 3.54
CA ALA A 54 -0.61 -12.98 2.87
C ALA A 54 -1.73 -13.63 3.72
N ASN A 55 -1.55 -13.70 5.04
CA ASN A 55 -2.58 -14.19 5.98
C ASN A 55 -2.40 -13.47 7.35
N PRO A 56 -3.41 -12.80 7.94
CA PRO A 56 -4.85 -12.73 7.59
C PRO A 56 -5.26 -11.74 6.47
N GLY A 57 -4.35 -11.19 5.66
CA GLY A 57 -4.74 -10.15 4.70
C GLY A 57 -4.75 -8.74 5.30
N LYS A 58 -4.07 -8.52 6.43
CA LYS A 58 -3.85 -7.18 7.01
C LYS A 58 -2.96 -6.35 6.09
N VAL A 59 -3.33 -5.09 5.88
CA VAL A 59 -2.55 -4.13 5.09
C VAL A 59 -1.74 -3.23 6.01
N TYR A 60 -0.46 -3.13 5.73
CA TYR A 60 0.41 -2.08 6.23
C TYR A 60 0.60 -1.05 5.12
N HIS A 61 0.71 0.21 5.48
CA HIS A 61 0.90 1.25 4.49
C HIS A 61 1.77 2.39 5.01
N HIS A 62 2.41 3.07 4.07
CA HIS A 62 3.08 4.34 4.28
C HIS A 62 2.65 5.33 3.19
N ILE A 63 2.52 6.60 3.56
CA ILE A 63 2.10 7.66 2.66
C ILE A 63 3.24 8.67 2.59
N ASP A 64 3.55 9.09 1.37
CA ASP A 64 4.53 10.14 1.08
C ASP A 64 4.03 10.98 -0.11
N GLN A 65 4.61 12.16 -0.33
CA GLN A 65 4.35 12.96 -1.52
C GLN A 65 5.32 12.63 -2.66
N SER A 66 6.43 11.94 -2.35
CA SER A 66 7.42 11.46 -3.31
C SER A 66 7.18 10.00 -3.69
N LYS A 67 7.48 9.67 -4.95
CA LYS A 67 7.55 8.28 -5.43
C LYS A 67 8.99 7.78 -5.35
N GLY A 68 9.19 6.48 -5.17
CA GLY A 68 10.46 5.81 -5.46
C GLY A 68 11.06 4.98 -4.33
N CYS A 69 12.15 4.28 -4.67
CA CYS A 69 12.74 3.23 -3.85
C CYS A 69 13.22 3.68 -2.46
N LYS A 70 13.65 4.94 -2.27
CA LYS A 70 14.10 5.41 -0.95
C LYS A 70 12.98 5.37 0.08
N VAL A 71 11.76 5.74 -0.32
CA VAL A 71 10.59 5.72 0.56
C VAL A 71 10.13 4.28 0.79
N MET A 72 10.09 3.47 -0.27
CA MET A 72 9.80 2.02 -0.16
C MET A 72 10.77 1.32 0.79
N LEU A 73 12.06 1.63 0.73
CA LEU A 73 13.07 1.05 1.62
C LEU A 73 12.83 1.43 3.09
N LYS A 74 12.53 2.71 3.37
CA LYS A 74 12.14 3.15 4.72
C LYS A 74 10.89 2.41 5.21
N PHE A 75 9.93 2.13 4.32
CA PHE A 75 8.74 1.36 4.65
C PHE A 75 9.07 -0.10 4.97
N ILE A 76 9.89 -0.77 4.16
CA ILE A 76 10.37 -2.14 4.41
C ILE A 76 11.14 -2.24 5.73
N GLN A 77 11.98 -1.25 6.05
CA GLN A 77 12.68 -1.18 7.34
C GLN A 77 11.72 -1.10 8.53
N ARG A 78 10.58 -0.41 8.39
CA ARG A 78 9.54 -0.38 9.43
C ARG A 78 8.86 -1.74 9.58
N LEU A 79 8.59 -2.44 8.47
CA LEU A 79 8.09 -3.82 8.53
C LEU A 79 9.07 -4.75 9.25
N ALA A 80 10.38 -4.59 9.00
CA ALA A 80 11.43 -5.35 9.69
C ALA A 80 11.36 -5.19 11.21
N LYS A 81 11.12 -3.96 11.70
CA LYS A 81 10.98 -3.67 13.13
C LYS A 81 9.71 -4.27 13.72
N LEU A 82 8.60 -4.19 13.01
CA LEU A 82 7.30 -4.75 13.44
C LEU A 82 7.33 -6.28 13.52
N TYR A 83 8.04 -6.92 12.59
CA TYR A 83 8.16 -8.37 12.47
C TYR A 83 9.52 -8.90 12.94
N LYS A 84 10.17 -8.21 13.89
CA LYS A 84 11.51 -8.57 14.41
C LYS A 84 11.60 -9.96 15.05
N HIS A 85 10.45 -10.56 15.40
CA HIS A 85 10.32 -11.89 15.98
C HIS A 85 10.21 -13.00 14.93
N MET A 86 10.05 -12.65 13.66
CA MET A 86 10.05 -13.60 12.55
C MET A 86 11.48 -14.01 12.22
N SER A 87 11.67 -15.22 11.72
CA SER A 87 12.96 -15.65 11.16
C SER A 87 13.14 -15.11 9.74
N LYS A 88 12.05 -15.00 8.98
CA LYS A 88 12.08 -14.60 7.57
C LYS A 88 10.86 -13.79 7.14
N ILE A 89 11.11 -12.78 6.31
CA ILE A 89 10.10 -11.97 5.64
C ILE A 89 10.26 -12.13 4.12
N TYR A 90 9.22 -12.65 3.46
CA TYR A 90 9.12 -12.67 2.00
C TYR A 90 8.47 -11.40 1.49
N LEU A 91 9.09 -10.78 0.49
CA LEU A 91 8.60 -9.59 -0.20
C LEU A 91 8.26 -9.97 -1.63
N ILE A 92 6.97 -10.12 -1.91
CA ILE A 92 6.45 -10.40 -3.25
C ILE A 92 6.21 -9.06 -3.93
N TRP A 93 6.88 -8.79 -5.06
CA TRP A 93 6.90 -7.44 -5.65
C TRP A 93 6.88 -7.48 -7.19
N ASP A 94 5.92 -6.76 -7.79
CA ASP A 94 5.68 -6.75 -9.26
C ASP A 94 6.43 -5.64 -10.03
N ASN A 95 6.91 -4.60 -9.34
CA ASN A 95 7.36 -3.38 -10.04
C ASN A 95 8.67 -2.79 -9.49
N ALA A 96 9.70 -3.63 -9.41
CA ALA A 96 11.04 -3.13 -9.16
C ALA A 96 11.66 -2.66 -10.50
N LYS A 97 11.61 -1.34 -10.78
CA LYS A 97 12.46 -0.78 -11.85
C LYS A 97 13.90 -1.25 -11.61
N ALA A 98 14.64 -1.57 -12.65
CA ALA A 98 15.99 -2.15 -12.51
C ALA A 98 16.92 -1.36 -11.58
N HIS A 99 16.81 -0.03 -11.56
CA HIS A 99 17.55 0.84 -10.64
C HIS A 99 17.10 0.67 -9.17
N ASP A 100 15.80 0.61 -8.93
CA ASP A 100 15.19 0.41 -7.61
C ASP A 100 15.50 -1.00 -7.07
N ALA A 101 15.54 -1.99 -7.96
CA ALA A 101 15.93 -3.37 -7.64
C ALA A 101 17.37 -3.46 -7.11
N LYS A 102 18.32 -2.71 -7.68
CA LYS A 102 19.73 -2.70 -7.22
C LYS A 102 19.88 -2.15 -5.81
N HIS A 103 19.23 -1.02 -5.52
CA HIS A 103 19.26 -0.41 -4.18
C HIS A 103 18.63 -1.33 -3.13
N LEU A 104 17.45 -1.88 -3.42
CA LEU A 104 16.79 -2.80 -2.50
C LEU A 104 17.62 -4.07 -2.29
N THR A 105 18.11 -4.69 -3.36
CA THR A 105 18.91 -5.92 -3.29
C THR A 105 20.19 -5.69 -2.49
N GLY A 106 20.87 -4.56 -2.70
CA GLY A 106 22.07 -4.20 -1.95
C GLY A 106 21.79 -4.01 -0.46
N TRP A 107 20.67 -3.36 -0.11
CA TRP A 107 20.26 -3.25 1.28
C TRP A 107 19.89 -4.60 1.90
N ILE A 108 19.15 -5.45 1.19
CA ILE A 108 18.77 -6.79 1.66
C ILE A 108 19.99 -7.66 1.91
N LYS A 109 20.99 -7.65 1.02
CA LYS A 109 22.24 -8.39 1.23
C LYS A 109 22.94 -7.97 2.52
N ARG A 110 23.11 -6.66 2.74
CA ARG A 110 23.71 -6.12 3.98
C ARG A 110 22.90 -6.44 5.23
N TRP A 111 21.57 -6.31 5.14
CA TRP A 111 20.67 -6.64 6.24
C TRP A 111 20.75 -8.11 6.58
N ASN A 112 20.71 -9.00 5.58
CA ASN A 112 20.74 -10.44 5.79
C ASN A 112 22.07 -10.95 6.33
N ALA A 113 23.19 -10.25 6.16
CA ALA A 113 24.46 -10.64 6.77
C ALA A 113 24.40 -10.55 8.31
N ASN A 114 23.81 -9.49 8.85
CA ASN A 114 23.88 -9.17 10.29
C ASN A 114 22.53 -9.27 11.02
N GLY A 115 21.42 -9.31 10.28
CA GLY A 115 20.07 -9.23 10.82
C GLY A 115 19.56 -10.58 11.32
N ARG A 116 18.79 -10.54 12.43
CA ARG A 116 18.04 -11.69 12.97
C ARG A 116 16.92 -12.14 12.03
N VAL A 117 16.16 -11.17 11.49
CA VAL A 117 15.19 -11.37 10.39
C VAL A 117 15.92 -11.40 9.06
N LYS A 118 15.67 -12.42 8.23
CA LYS A 118 16.13 -12.46 6.83
C LYS A 118 15.03 -12.01 5.87
N PHE A 119 15.39 -11.24 4.85
CA PHE A 119 14.49 -10.88 3.75
C PHE A 119 14.73 -11.77 2.52
N LYS A 120 13.65 -12.19 1.86
CA LYS A 120 13.71 -12.83 0.53
C LYS A 120 12.75 -12.12 -0.42
N VAL A 121 13.26 -11.61 -1.54
CA VAL A 121 12.43 -11.00 -2.58
C VAL A 121 11.95 -12.08 -3.54
N LEU A 122 10.67 -12.06 -3.86
CA LEU A 122 10.02 -12.90 -4.84
C LEU A 122 9.43 -11.98 -5.93
N PRO A 123 10.08 -11.84 -7.09
CA PRO A 123 9.51 -11.04 -8.17
C PRO A 123 8.25 -11.73 -8.69
N LEU A 124 7.22 -10.93 -9.02
CA LEU A 124 6.11 -11.44 -9.82
C LEU A 124 6.51 -11.50 -11.30
N PRO A 125 5.91 -12.40 -12.10
CA PRO A 125 6.13 -12.41 -13.54
C PRO A 125 5.74 -11.07 -14.15
N THR A 126 6.55 -10.56 -15.07
CA THR A 126 6.31 -9.27 -15.73
C THR A 126 4.90 -9.24 -16.34
N TYR A 127 4.22 -8.10 -16.21
CA TYR A 127 2.86 -7.89 -16.71
C TYR A 127 1.83 -8.86 -16.12
N SER A 128 1.99 -9.31 -14.87
CA SER A 128 1.02 -10.17 -14.18
C SER A 128 0.36 -9.51 -12.95
N PRO A 129 -0.28 -8.32 -13.12
CA PRO A 129 -0.95 -7.60 -12.04
C PRO A 129 -2.00 -8.44 -11.29
N TRP A 130 -2.66 -9.37 -12.00
CA TRP A 130 -3.65 -10.29 -11.42
C TRP A 130 -3.07 -11.24 -10.37
N LEU A 131 -1.75 -11.44 -10.33
CA LEU A 131 -1.08 -12.22 -9.29
C LEU A 131 -0.76 -11.40 -8.04
N ASN A 132 -1.00 -10.09 -8.06
CA ASN A 132 -0.73 -9.19 -6.95
C ASN A 132 -2.03 -8.84 -6.19
N PRO A 133 -2.42 -9.59 -5.14
CA PRO A 133 -3.67 -9.39 -4.40
C PRO A 133 -3.80 -8.03 -3.70
N ILE A 134 -2.74 -7.22 -3.63
CA ILE A 134 -2.85 -5.84 -3.14
C ILE A 134 -3.53 -4.90 -4.14
N GLU A 135 -3.50 -5.22 -5.43
CA GLU A 135 -4.13 -4.38 -6.46
C GLU A 135 -5.64 -4.22 -6.29
N PRO A 136 -6.45 -5.27 -6.10
CA PRO A 136 -7.87 -5.10 -5.81
C PRO A 136 -8.11 -4.33 -4.50
N VAL A 137 -7.19 -4.40 -3.53
CA VAL A 137 -7.25 -3.59 -2.30
C VAL A 137 -7.08 -2.10 -2.61
N PHE A 138 -6.12 -1.74 -3.47
CA PHE A 138 -5.94 -0.38 -3.96
C PHE A 138 -7.09 0.10 -4.86
N GLY A 139 -7.68 -0.79 -5.66
CA GLY A 139 -8.92 -0.50 -6.37
C GLY A 139 -10.07 -0.13 -5.42
N GLY A 140 -10.20 -0.86 -4.31
CA GLY A 140 -11.13 -0.53 -3.23
C GLY A 140 -10.84 0.83 -2.58
N LEU A 141 -9.56 1.13 -2.30
CA LEU A 141 -9.13 2.43 -1.79
C LEU A 141 -9.54 3.56 -2.74
N TYR A 142 -9.23 3.41 -4.03
CA TYR A 142 -9.55 4.42 -5.03
C TYR A 142 -11.06 4.69 -5.06
N ARG A 143 -11.87 3.64 -5.19
CA ARG A 143 -13.34 3.76 -5.25
C ARG A 143 -13.95 4.39 -4.00
N LYS A 144 -13.41 4.10 -2.80
CA LYS A 144 -14.00 4.55 -1.53
C LYS A 144 -13.47 5.90 -1.04
N VAL A 145 -12.25 6.27 -1.39
CA VAL A 145 -11.58 7.46 -0.83
C VAL A 145 -11.25 8.50 -1.89
N ILE A 146 -10.79 8.08 -3.07
CA ILE A 146 -10.24 8.99 -4.08
C ILE A 146 -11.32 9.42 -5.08
N ALA A 147 -12.09 8.48 -5.61
CA ALA A 147 -13.16 8.76 -6.56
C ALA A 147 -14.23 9.67 -5.93
N GLY A 148 -14.59 10.75 -6.63
CA GLY A 148 -15.58 11.73 -6.16
C GLY A 148 -15.08 12.63 -5.01
N SER A 149 -13.80 12.58 -4.65
CA SER A 149 -13.21 13.40 -3.59
C SER A 149 -12.81 14.78 -4.09
N ASN A 150 -12.69 15.74 -3.16
CA ASN A 150 -12.15 17.08 -3.42
C ASN A 150 -11.40 17.58 -2.16
N PHE A 151 -10.37 16.86 -1.74
CA PHE A 151 -9.59 17.20 -0.55
C PHE A 151 -8.87 18.54 -0.70
N ARG A 152 -8.86 19.35 0.36
CA ARG A 152 -8.17 20.65 0.38
C ARG A 152 -6.65 20.50 0.31
N TRP A 153 -6.09 19.56 1.08
CA TRP A 153 -4.64 19.35 1.21
C TRP A 153 -4.24 17.87 1.08
N PRO A 154 -2.97 17.56 0.72
CA PRO A 154 -2.44 16.20 0.73
C PRO A 154 -2.60 15.49 2.07
N SER A 155 -2.48 16.22 3.19
CA SER A 155 -2.69 15.69 4.54
C SER A 155 -4.12 15.17 4.75
N ASN A 156 -5.14 15.91 4.28
CA ASN A 156 -6.53 15.46 4.41
C ASN A 156 -6.80 14.17 3.62
N MET A 157 -6.21 14.06 2.42
CA MET A 157 -6.29 12.84 1.63
C MET A 157 -5.56 11.69 2.34
N ALA A 158 -4.37 11.94 2.88
CA ALA A 158 -3.60 10.96 3.65
C ALA A 158 -4.39 10.46 4.87
N ASP A 159 -5.01 11.35 5.65
CA ASP A 159 -5.84 11.00 6.80
C ASP A 159 -7.02 10.11 6.40
N ALA A 160 -7.68 10.41 5.29
CA ALA A 160 -8.78 9.60 4.77
C ALA A 160 -8.29 8.19 4.36
N ILE A 161 -7.12 8.10 3.72
CA ILE A 161 -6.48 6.82 3.38
C ILE A 161 -6.11 6.04 4.66
N HIS A 162 -5.54 6.69 5.69
CA HIS A 162 -5.27 6.07 6.98
C HIS A 162 -6.54 5.52 7.64
N LYS A 163 -7.63 6.29 7.64
CA LYS A 163 -8.94 5.85 8.18
C LYS A 163 -9.49 4.65 7.41
N TYR A 164 -9.40 4.66 6.08
CA TYR A 164 -9.85 3.53 5.24
C TYR A 164 -9.10 2.23 5.56
N PHE A 165 -7.76 2.25 5.60
CA PHE A 165 -6.99 1.04 5.90
C PHE A 165 -7.18 0.58 7.36
N ARG A 166 -7.37 1.50 8.30
CA ARG A 166 -7.74 1.15 9.69
C ARG A 166 -9.07 0.40 9.71
N TYR A 167 -10.11 0.95 9.10
CA TYR A 167 -11.43 0.32 9.00
C TYR A 167 -11.35 -1.07 8.35
N ARG A 168 -10.67 -1.19 7.21
CA ARG A 168 -10.46 -2.46 6.52
C ARG A 168 -9.77 -3.49 7.43
N ASN A 169 -8.69 -3.11 8.10
CA ASN A 169 -7.94 -4.02 8.96
C ASN A 169 -8.75 -4.46 10.19
N CYS A 170 -9.59 -3.59 10.76
CA CYS A 170 -10.49 -3.97 11.85
C CYS A 170 -11.48 -5.05 11.40
N ARG A 171 -12.04 -4.94 10.19
CA ARG A 171 -12.95 -5.96 9.64
C ARG A 171 -12.26 -7.32 9.46
N ILE A 172 -11.08 -7.32 8.85
CA ILE A 172 -10.28 -8.54 8.68
C ILE A 172 -10.00 -9.22 10.03
N ASN A 173 -9.62 -8.45 11.05
CA ASN A 173 -9.36 -9.03 12.37
C ASN A 173 -10.61 -9.65 13.02
N ASN A 174 -11.80 -9.09 12.77
CA ASN A 174 -13.04 -9.61 13.33
C ASN A 174 -13.48 -10.89 12.62
N GLU A 175 -13.39 -10.95 11.29
CA GLU A 175 -13.71 -12.14 10.49
C GLU A 175 -12.80 -13.34 10.85
N HIS A 176 -11.52 -13.09 11.15
CA HIS A 176 -10.60 -14.14 11.63
C HIS A 176 -10.84 -14.59 13.07
N ARG A 177 -11.54 -13.79 13.89
CA ARG A 177 -11.93 -14.19 15.26
C ARG A 177 -13.21 -15.02 15.29
N THR A 178 -14.07 -14.90 14.28
CA THR A 178 -15.33 -15.65 14.19
C THR A 178 -15.18 -17.03 13.54
N LEU A 179 -14.01 -17.32 12.95
CA LEU A 179 -13.70 -18.58 12.25
C LEU A 179 -12.75 -19.51 13.04
N ASN A 180 -12.37 -19.11 14.27
CA ASN A 180 -11.61 -19.91 15.23
C ASN A 180 -12.45 -20.10 16.50
#